data_AF-A0A1M5CI22-F1
#
_entry.id   AF-A0A1M5CI22-F1
#
_cell.length_a   1.000
_cell.length_b   1.000
_cell.length_c   1.000
_cell.angle_alpha   90.00
_cell.angle_beta   90.00
_cell.angle_gamma   90.00
#
_symmetry.space_group_name_H-M   'P 1'
#
loop_
_entity.id
_entity.type
_entity.pdbx_description
1 polymer ?
#
loop_
_entity_poly.entity_id
_entity_poly.type
_entity_poly.pdbx_seq_one_letter_code
_entity_poly.pdbx_strand_id
1 'polypeptide(L)'
;MKLAITIHRARLGSVEFKVIRPARPLGRAVLVDYDRYLNAYVDQDAALRVGGLWELAASSPRALIHLPLRANPGPSGVVLGEGSRQLDLVLLHHSLQFSPSDWKGLRQRLGPGRSRTATLPSAGRAAGSVIGFAERHYRENRDLFHQHLHAETLFMTGSAKVFRETARLFFDVARNGPGHVGVHPNRSHYCAEFHSNDGVLGNAREIHVEYRDQWAS
;
A
#
# COMPACT_ATOMS: atom_id res chain seq x y z
N MET A 1 13.35 -5.76 8.90
CA MET A 1 13.47 -4.28 9.00
C MET A 1 12.76 -3.76 10.26
N LYS A 2 13.11 -2.56 10.76
CA LYS A 2 12.38 -1.89 11.85
C LYS A 2 11.56 -0.73 11.28
N LEU A 3 10.27 -0.69 11.59
CA LEU A 3 9.36 0.35 11.11
C LEU A 3 8.76 1.12 12.30
N ALA A 4 8.96 2.43 12.34
CA ALA A 4 8.31 3.30 13.32
C ALA A 4 6.84 3.51 12.93
N ILE A 5 5.93 3.17 13.84
CA ILE A 5 4.48 3.22 13.64
C ILE A 5 3.80 3.91 14.82
N THR A 6 2.61 4.44 14.57
CA THR A 6 1.69 4.93 15.60
C THR A 6 0.46 4.04 15.62
N ILE A 7 0.11 3.53 16.79
CA ILE A 7 -1.07 2.69 16.99
C ILE A 7 -2.16 3.54 17.64
N HIS A 8 -3.27 3.67 16.95
CA HIS A 8 -4.48 4.33 17.41
C HIS A 8 -5.53 3.28 17.76
N ARG A 9 -6.38 3.62 18.73
CA ARG A 9 -7.60 2.87 19.05
C ARG A 9 -8.74 3.86 19.04
N ALA A 10 -9.82 3.50 18.38
CA ALA A 10 -11.03 4.30 18.34
C ALA A 10 -12.25 3.39 18.31
N ARG A 11 -13.31 3.80 19.00
CA ARG A 11 -14.57 3.07 19.03
C ARG A 11 -15.55 3.64 18.03
N LEU A 12 -16.25 2.77 17.33
CA LEU A 12 -17.41 3.09 16.51
C LEU A 12 -18.57 2.17 16.97
N GLY A 13 -19.60 2.78 17.57
CA GLY A 13 -20.60 2.02 18.32
C GLY A 13 -19.96 1.20 19.44
N SER A 14 -20.28 -0.10 19.50
CA SER A 14 -19.74 -1.05 20.47
C SER A 14 -18.38 -1.65 20.08
N VAL A 15 -17.89 -1.40 18.85
CA VAL A 15 -16.69 -2.03 18.33
C VAL A 15 -15.49 -1.10 18.47
N GLU A 16 -14.39 -1.62 19.01
CA GLU A 16 -13.09 -0.92 19.03
C GLU A 16 -12.23 -1.36 17.86
N PHE A 17 -11.76 -0.40 17.07
CA PHE A 17 -10.86 -0.63 15.96
C PHE A 17 -9.43 -0.19 16.29
N LYS A 18 -8.47 -1.02 15.90
CA LYS A 18 -7.04 -0.71 15.91
C LYS A 18 -6.64 -0.16 14.55
N VAL A 19 -6.17 1.09 14.51
CA VAL A 19 -5.62 1.71 13.30
C VAL A 19 -4.12 1.92 13.49
N ILE A 20 -3.31 1.46 12.55
CA ILE A 20 -1.86 1.65 12.55
C ILE A 20 -1.50 2.62 11.43
N ARG A 21 -0.67 3.61 11.74
CA ARG A 21 -0.10 4.56 10.77
C ARG A 21 1.42 4.50 10.80
N PRO A 22 2.11 4.89 9.72
CA PRO A 22 3.53 5.20 9.83
C PRO A 22 3.72 6.36 10.83
N ALA A 23 4.73 6.27 11.70
CA ALA A 23 4.96 7.31 12.72
C ALA A 23 5.46 8.63 12.13
N ARG A 24 6.09 8.57 10.95
CA ARG A 24 6.50 9.72 10.16
C ARG A 24 5.69 9.72 8.86
N PRO A 25 5.35 10.90 8.29
CA PRO A 25 4.75 10.97 6.97
C PRO A 25 5.54 10.17 5.92
N LEU A 26 4.83 9.65 4.93
CA LEU A 26 5.43 9.05 3.73
C LEU A 26 5.50 10.14 2.65
N GLY A 27 6.19 11.25 2.94
CA GLY A 27 6.12 12.47 2.11
C GLY A 27 6.56 12.32 0.65
N ARG A 28 7.21 11.19 0.31
CA ARG A 28 7.59 10.79 -1.04
C ARG A 28 6.86 9.52 -1.49
N ALA A 29 5.59 9.43 -1.11
CA ALA A 29 4.62 8.48 -1.64
C ALA A 29 3.30 9.19 -1.92
N VAL A 30 2.75 8.98 -3.10
CA VAL A 30 1.38 9.38 -3.44
C VAL A 30 0.69 8.21 -4.15
N LEU A 31 -0.60 8.05 -3.92
CA LEU A 31 -1.45 7.12 -4.66
C LEU A 31 -2.46 7.95 -5.46
N VAL A 32 -2.44 7.80 -6.78
CA VAL A 32 -3.28 8.55 -7.71
C VAL A 32 -4.29 7.61 -8.35
N ASP A 33 -5.54 8.04 -8.38
CA ASP A 33 -6.63 7.43 -9.14
C ASP A 33 -6.70 8.05 -10.53
N TYR A 34 -6.42 7.25 -11.56
CA TYR A 34 -6.54 7.62 -12.97
C TYR A 34 -7.79 7.01 -13.62
N ASP A 35 -8.83 6.73 -12.82
CA ASP A 35 -10.10 6.09 -13.21
C ASP A 35 -9.95 4.61 -13.62
N ARG A 36 -9.17 4.33 -14.67
CA ARG A 36 -8.96 2.96 -15.18
C ARG A 36 -7.95 2.14 -14.36
N TYR A 37 -6.98 2.81 -13.77
CA TYR A 37 -5.92 2.20 -12.97
C TYR A 37 -5.50 3.13 -11.85
N LEU A 38 -4.68 2.61 -10.94
CA LEU A 38 -4.07 3.36 -9.86
C LEU A 38 -2.58 3.46 -10.11
N ASN A 39 -1.97 4.60 -9.79
CA ASN A 39 -0.50 4.72 -9.78
C ASN A 39 0.00 5.14 -8.40
N ALA A 40 0.90 4.36 -7.83
CA ALA A 40 1.63 4.67 -6.62
C ALA A 40 3.02 5.18 -7.01
N TYR A 41 3.23 6.49 -6.92
CA TYR A 41 4.57 7.06 -7.07
C TYR A 41 5.30 6.98 -5.74
N VAL A 42 6.53 6.50 -5.74
CA VAL A 42 7.34 6.31 -4.54
C VAL A 42 8.83 6.58 -4.80
N ASP A 43 9.54 7.13 -3.82
CA ASP A 43 11.01 7.08 -3.81
C ASP A 43 11.52 5.79 -3.14
N GLN A 44 12.84 5.67 -2.98
CA GLN A 44 13.45 4.49 -2.39
C GLN A 44 13.02 4.24 -0.93
N ASP A 45 13.04 5.27 -0.07
CA ASP A 45 12.66 5.14 1.34
C ASP A 45 11.17 4.82 1.47
N ALA A 46 10.34 5.53 0.70
CA ALA A 46 8.91 5.36 0.72
C ALA A 46 8.51 3.97 0.24
N ALA A 47 9.09 3.48 -0.87
CA ALA A 47 8.86 2.12 -1.36
C ALA A 47 9.22 1.07 -0.30
N LEU A 48 10.38 1.19 0.34
CA LEU A 48 10.80 0.27 1.41
C LEU A 48 9.81 0.27 2.59
N ARG A 49 9.34 1.45 3.00
CA ARG A 49 8.39 1.59 4.11
C ARG A 49 6.99 1.10 3.76
N VAL A 50 6.51 1.34 2.54
CA VAL A 50 5.22 0.83 2.05
C VAL A 50 5.25 -0.70 1.97
N GLY A 51 6.33 -1.31 1.45
CA GLY A 51 6.52 -2.77 1.50
C GLY A 51 6.51 -3.31 2.93
N GLY A 52 7.13 -2.61 3.88
CA GLY A 52 7.05 -2.94 5.31
C GLY A 52 5.62 -2.82 5.88
N LEU A 53 4.83 -1.84 5.45
CA LEU A 53 3.42 -1.71 5.85
C LEU A 53 2.53 -2.82 5.26
N TRP A 54 2.86 -3.31 4.06
CA TRP A 54 2.25 -4.51 3.47
C TRP A 54 2.52 -5.77 4.33
N GLU A 55 3.78 -6.00 4.71
CA GLU A 55 4.15 -7.09 5.65
C GLU A 55 3.48 -6.95 7.03
N LEU A 56 3.30 -5.70 7.49
CA LEU A 56 2.59 -5.42 8.72
C LEU A 56 1.10 -5.76 8.60
N ALA A 57 0.47 -5.46 7.47
CA ALA A 57 -0.91 -5.86 7.19
C ALA A 57 -1.03 -7.40 7.19
N ALA A 58 -0.08 -8.10 6.58
CA ALA A 58 -0.03 -9.56 6.56
C ALA A 58 0.05 -10.19 7.96
N SER A 59 0.68 -9.52 8.92
CA SER A 59 0.86 -9.99 10.30
C SER A 59 -0.14 -9.40 11.30
N SER A 60 -1.04 -8.51 10.86
CA SER A 60 -1.97 -7.78 11.72
C SER A 60 -3.44 -7.94 11.28
N PRO A 61 -4.03 -9.16 11.33
CA PRO A 61 -5.38 -9.42 10.80
C PRO A 61 -6.51 -8.67 11.53
N ARG A 62 -6.22 -8.06 12.69
CA ARG A 62 -7.17 -7.30 13.51
C ARG A 62 -6.89 -5.80 13.51
N ALA A 63 -6.23 -5.28 12.48
CA ALA A 63 -5.91 -3.86 12.37
C ALA A 63 -6.20 -3.33 10.97
N LEU A 64 -6.52 -2.03 10.90
CA LEU A 64 -6.47 -1.25 9.67
C LEU A 64 -5.09 -0.59 9.58
N ILE A 65 -4.37 -0.74 8.48
CA ILE A 65 -3.12 -0.02 8.23
C ILE A 65 -3.44 1.17 7.34
N HIS A 66 -3.41 2.38 7.89
CA HIS A 66 -3.75 3.61 7.19
C HIS A 66 -2.50 4.38 6.78
N LEU A 67 -2.39 4.62 5.48
CA LEU A 67 -1.38 5.45 4.84
C LEU A 67 -2.06 6.77 4.41
N PRO A 68 -1.85 7.87 5.16
CA PRO A 68 -2.33 9.17 4.77
C PRO A 68 -1.44 9.71 3.63
N LEU A 69 -1.91 9.63 2.40
CA LEU A 69 -1.12 9.98 1.20
C LEU A 69 -1.71 11.14 0.42
N ARG A 70 -3.00 11.44 0.58
CA ARG A 70 -3.72 12.39 -0.29
C ARG A 70 -3.22 13.84 -0.28
N ALA A 71 -2.45 14.20 0.75
CA ALA A 71 -1.96 15.56 0.97
C ALA A 71 -0.44 15.64 0.80
N ASN A 72 0.20 14.56 0.35
CA ASN A 72 1.63 14.56 0.10
C ASN A 72 1.92 15.31 -1.20
N PRO A 73 3.08 16.00 -1.29
CA PRO A 73 3.51 16.59 -2.54
C PRO A 73 3.68 15.50 -3.60
N GLY A 74 3.28 15.80 -4.83
CA GLY A 74 3.49 14.90 -5.96
C GLY A 74 4.94 14.90 -6.45
N PRO A 75 5.33 13.92 -7.27
CA PRO A 75 6.62 13.93 -7.95
C PRO A 75 6.74 15.12 -8.91
N SER A 76 7.95 15.65 -9.08
CA SER A 76 8.22 16.77 -9.97
C SER A 76 7.92 16.40 -11.42
N GLY A 77 7.33 17.34 -12.18
CA GLY A 77 7.02 17.15 -13.60
C GLY A 77 5.82 16.23 -13.88
N VAL A 78 5.18 15.66 -12.85
CA VAL A 78 3.92 14.93 -13.01
C VAL A 78 2.76 15.88 -12.80
N VAL A 79 2.04 16.17 -13.89
CA VAL A 79 0.79 16.91 -13.86
C VAL A 79 -0.36 15.91 -13.81
N LEU A 80 -1.22 16.02 -12.80
CA LEU A 80 -2.42 15.19 -12.72
C LEU A 80 -3.43 15.67 -13.79
N GLY A 81 -3.91 14.73 -14.59
CA GLY A 81 -4.92 15.02 -15.60
C GLY A 81 -6.27 15.36 -14.96
N GLU A 82 -7.16 15.97 -15.75
CA GLU A 82 -8.53 16.24 -15.32
C GLU A 82 -9.22 14.95 -14.83
N GLY A 83 -9.89 15.04 -13.67
CA GLY A 83 -10.54 13.88 -13.04
C GLY A 83 -9.62 12.97 -12.22
N SER A 84 -8.29 13.16 -12.28
CA SER A 84 -7.35 12.41 -11.44
C SER A 84 -7.33 12.96 -10.02
N ARG A 85 -7.20 12.09 -9.02
CA ARG A 85 -7.12 12.51 -7.61
C ARG A 85 -6.15 11.68 -6.79
N GLN A 86 -5.53 12.31 -5.81
CA GLN A 86 -4.74 11.61 -4.81
C GLN A 86 -5.64 10.99 -3.75
N LEU A 87 -5.28 9.80 -3.29
CA LEU A 87 -6.06 9.00 -2.34
C LEU A 87 -5.24 8.70 -1.08
N ASP A 88 -5.92 8.59 0.06
CA ASP A 88 -5.39 7.81 1.18
C ASP A 88 -5.49 6.31 0.85
N LEU A 89 -4.70 5.49 1.55
CA LEU A 89 -4.74 4.03 1.41
C LEU A 89 -4.98 3.37 2.76
N VAL A 90 -5.88 2.39 2.80
CA VAL A 90 -6.14 1.54 3.96
C VAL A 90 -5.99 0.09 3.57
N LEU A 91 -5.08 -0.61 4.23
CA LEU A 91 -4.89 -2.05 4.11
C LEU A 91 -5.62 -2.75 5.25
N LEU A 92 -6.37 -3.79 4.94
CA LEU A 92 -7.08 -4.57 5.96
C LEU A 92 -7.19 -6.04 5.57
N HIS A 93 -7.17 -6.89 6.58
CA HIS A 93 -7.44 -8.31 6.38
C HIS A 93 -8.94 -8.55 6.18
N HIS A 94 -9.32 -9.43 5.26
CA HIS A 94 -10.72 -9.71 4.95
C HIS A 94 -11.52 -10.18 6.18
N SER A 95 -10.90 -10.86 7.15
CA SER A 95 -11.58 -11.29 8.38
C SER A 95 -12.03 -10.14 9.28
N LEU A 96 -11.52 -8.92 9.07
CA LEU A 96 -11.92 -7.75 9.86
C LEU A 96 -13.34 -7.26 9.49
N GLN A 97 -13.81 -7.57 8.28
CA GLN A 97 -15.15 -7.21 7.78
C GLN A 97 -15.52 -5.73 8.01
N PHE A 98 -14.51 -4.84 7.96
CA PHE A 98 -14.71 -3.41 8.19
C PHE A 98 -15.45 -2.79 6.99
N SER A 99 -16.53 -2.05 7.26
CA SER A 99 -17.25 -1.33 6.22
C SER A 99 -16.52 -0.03 5.84
N PRO A 100 -16.16 0.19 4.57
CA PRO A 100 -15.57 1.46 4.13
C PRO A 100 -16.43 2.70 4.43
N SER A 101 -17.77 2.57 4.48
CA SER A 101 -18.68 3.68 4.82
C SER A 101 -18.45 4.25 6.23
N ASP A 102 -17.94 3.41 7.14
CA ASP A 102 -17.66 3.77 8.52
C ASP A 102 -16.35 4.54 8.68
N TRP A 103 -15.55 4.58 7.62
CA TRP A 103 -14.20 5.16 7.67
C TRP A 103 -14.17 6.61 8.08
N LYS A 104 -15.08 7.45 7.57
CA LYS A 104 -15.10 8.86 7.92
C LYS A 104 -15.31 9.04 9.43
N GLY A 105 -16.26 8.29 10.01
CA GLY A 105 -16.54 8.31 11.45
C GLY A 105 -15.39 7.78 12.29
N LEU A 106 -14.76 6.66 11.87
CA LEU A 106 -13.60 6.11 12.56
C LEU A 106 -12.39 7.06 12.49
N ARG A 107 -12.07 7.59 11.30
CA ARG A 107 -10.91 8.46 11.04
C ARG A 107 -10.96 9.74 11.86
N GLN A 108 -12.14 10.33 12.04
CA GLN A 108 -12.34 11.54 12.86
C GLN A 108 -12.12 11.30 14.36
N ARG A 109 -12.22 10.05 14.83
CA ARG A 109 -12.05 9.68 16.24
C ARG A 109 -10.61 9.26 16.60
N LEU A 110 -9.70 9.29 15.63
CA LEU A 110 -8.31 8.91 15.88
C LEU A 110 -7.60 10.01 16.68
N GLY A 111 -7.37 9.73 17.96
CA GLY A 111 -6.54 10.58 18.83
C GLY A 111 -5.04 10.49 18.49
N PRO A 112 -4.14 10.99 19.37
CA PRO A 112 -2.70 11.06 19.10
C PRO A 112 -2.04 9.68 18.88
N GLY A 113 -2.66 8.61 19.41
CA GLY A 113 -2.14 7.25 19.31
C GLY A 113 -0.89 7.05 20.17
N ARG A 114 -0.30 5.85 20.05
CA ARG A 114 0.90 5.45 20.77
C ARG A 114 2.00 5.02 19.80
N SER A 115 3.14 5.69 19.87
CA SER A 115 4.33 5.33 19.10
C SER A 115 4.86 3.94 19.49
N ARG A 116 5.25 3.17 18.48
CA ARG A 116 5.80 1.82 18.59
C ARG A 116 6.76 1.57 17.44
N THR A 117 7.69 0.64 17.63
CA THR A 117 8.50 0.10 16.54
C THR A 117 8.03 -1.32 16.26
N ALA A 118 7.67 -1.59 15.01
CA ALA A 118 7.41 -2.93 14.52
C ALA A 118 8.71 -3.53 13.97
N THR A 119 9.01 -4.77 14.37
CA THR A 119 10.10 -5.56 13.78
C THR A 119 9.47 -6.50 12.76
N LEU A 120 9.85 -6.33 11.50
CA LEU A 120 9.37 -7.12 10.37
C LEU A 120 10.49 -8.00 9.85
N PRO A 121 10.19 -9.14 9.21
CA PRO A 121 11.18 -9.92 8.46
C PRO A 121 11.99 -9.01 7.54
N SER A 122 13.28 -9.29 7.36
CA SER A 122 14.08 -8.54 6.40
C SER A 122 13.63 -8.88 4.98
N ALA A 123 13.49 -7.85 4.14
CA ALA A 123 13.01 -7.95 2.75
C ALA A 123 13.73 -9.03 1.92
N GLY A 124 14.97 -9.40 2.28
CA GLY A 124 15.74 -10.46 1.62
C GLY A 124 15.28 -11.90 1.88
N ARG A 125 14.37 -12.17 2.82
CA ARG A 125 13.90 -13.55 3.12
C ARG A 125 12.64 -13.95 2.34
N ALA A 126 12.00 -13.02 1.64
CA ALA A 126 10.79 -13.27 0.84
C ALA A 126 11.09 -13.84 -0.57
N ALA A 127 12.38 -13.98 -0.94
CA ALA A 127 12.79 -14.41 -2.28
C ALA A 127 12.76 -15.95 -2.50
N GLY A 128 12.10 -16.72 -1.62
CA GLY A 128 12.29 -18.17 -1.54
C GLY A 128 11.07 -19.06 -1.71
N SER A 129 9.84 -18.54 -1.71
CA SER A 129 8.70 -19.37 -2.14
C SER A 129 8.49 -19.11 -3.62
N VAL A 130 8.90 -20.06 -4.46
CA VAL A 130 8.34 -20.23 -5.80
C VAL A 130 6.85 -20.50 -5.58
N ILE A 131 6.07 -19.43 -5.41
CA ILE A 131 4.62 -19.51 -5.40
C ILE A 131 4.27 -19.96 -6.80
N GLY A 132 3.64 -21.13 -6.91
CA GLY A 132 3.24 -21.67 -8.19
C GLY A 132 2.34 -20.64 -8.86
N PHE A 133 2.84 -19.95 -9.89
CA PHE A 133 2.05 -19.01 -10.68
C PHE A 133 0.74 -19.66 -11.12
N ALA A 134 0.80 -20.96 -11.49
CA ALA A 134 -0.34 -21.80 -11.78
C ALA A 134 -1.37 -21.91 -10.62
N GLU A 135 -0.92 -22.04 -9.37
CA GLU A 135 -1.81 -22.17 -8.20
C GLU A 135 -2.64 -20.90 -7.96
N ARG A 136 -2.13 -19.73 -8.36
CA ARG A 136 -2.85 -18.46 -8.22
C ARG A 136 -4.09 -18.37 -9.11
N HIS A 137 -4.11 -19.12 -10.22
CA HIS A 137 -5.21 -19.13 -11.17
C HIS A 137 -6.21 -20.25 -10.92
N TYR A 138 -6.02 -21.05 -9.87
CA TYR A 138 -6.99 -22.05 -9.45
C TYR A 138 -8.27 -21.37 -8.96
N ARG A 139 -9.43 -21.94 -9.29
CA ARG A 139 -10.76 -21.39 -8.92
C ARG A 139 -10.95 -21.31 -7.41
N GLU A 140 -10.21 -22.13 -6.68
CA GLU A 140 -10.19 -22.25 -5.24
C GLU A 140 -9.33 -21.15 -4.58
N ASN A 141 -8.52 -20.40 -5.34
CA ASN A 141 -7.72 -19.32 -4.80
C ASN A 141 -8.63 -18.20 -4.26
N ARG A 142 -8.63 -18.03 -2.94
CA ARG A 142 -9.35 -16.96 -2.24
C ARG A 142 -8.43 -15.86 -1.74
N ASP A 143 -7.11 -15.99 -1.95
CA ASP A 143 -6.10 -15.03 -1.54
C ASP A 143 -5.99 -13.89 -2.57
N LEU A 144 -7.08 -13.15 -2.74
CA LEU A 144 -7.20 -12.06 -3.70
C LEU A 144 -7.36 -10.71 -3.00
N PHE A 145 -6.92 -9.65 -3.67
CA PHE A 145 -7.27 -8.29 -3.29
C PHE A 145 -8.63 -7.90 -3.84
N HIS A 146 -9.38 -7.21 -2.98
CA HIS A 146 -10.59 -6.48 -3.33
C HIS A 146 -10.40 -5.01 -2.99
N GLN A 147 -10.73 -4.15 -3.94
CA GLN A 147 -10.66 -2.71 -3.79
C GLN A 147 -12.04 -2.12 -3.53
N HIS A 148 -12.10 -1.12 -2.66
CA HIS A 148 -13.27 -0.28 -2.50
C HIS A 148 -12.82 1.16 -2.32
N LEU A 149 -13.50 2.10 -2.98
CA LEU A 149 -13.17 3.51 -2.90
C LEU A 149 -14.25 4.24 -2.10
N HIS A 150 -13.87 4.87 -1.00
CA HIS A 150 -14.80 5.65 -0.19
C HIS A 150 -14.10 6.82 0.50
N ALA A 151 -14.73 8.01 0.49
CA ALA A 151 -14.22 9.22 1.15
C ALA A 151 -12.73 9.53 0.83
N GLU A 152 -12.37 9.48 -0.45
CA GLU A 152 -11.01 9.70 -0.98
C GLU A 152 -9.97 8.77 -0.35
N THR A 153 -10.39 7.54 -0.07
CA THR A 153 -9.56 6.49 0.50
C THR A 153 -9.78 5.20 -0.28
N LEU A 154 -8.70 4.62 -0.78
CA LEU A 154 -8.70 3.27 -1.32
C LEU A 154 -8.57 2.27 -0.19
N PHE A 155 -9.51 1.34 -0.10
CA PHE A 155 -9.43 0.17 0.76
C PHE A 155 -8.91 -0.99 -0.06
N MET A 156 -7.78 -1.57 0.35
CA MET A 156 -7.28 -2.84 -0.18
C MET A 156 -7.51 -3.93 0.86
N THR A 157 -8.54 -4.74 0.61
CA THR A 157 -8.89 -5.88 1.46
C THR A 157 -8.26 -7.14 0.90
N GLY A 158 -7.50 -7.87 1.71
CA GLY A 158 -6.83 -9.10 1.28
C GLY A 158 -6.59 -10.08 2.42
N SER A 159 -5.96 -11.21 2.12
CA SER A 159 -5.50 -12.18 3.12
C SER A 159 -4.05 -11.92 3.55
N ALA A 160 -3.61 -12.56 4.62
CA ALA A 160 -2.20 -12.49 5.04
C ALA A 160 -1.23 -12.96 3.94
N LYS A 161 -1.63 -13.95 3.14
CA LYS A 161 -0.81 -14.49 2.04
C LYS A 161 -0.62 -13.45 0.95
N VAL A 162 -1.69 -12.90 0.39
CA VAL A 162 -1.58 -11.95 -0.73
C VAL A 162 -0.83 -10.67 -0.35
N PHE A 163 -0.98 -10.18 0.89
CA PHE A 163 -0.16 -9.07 1.40
C PHE A 163 1.33 -9.42 1.45
N ARG A 164 1.70 -10.59 1.98
CA ARG A 164 3.11 -11.00 2.07
C ARG A 164 3.72 -11.19 0.68
N GLU A 165 2.99 -11.83 -0.22
CA GLU A 165 3.48 -12.11 -1.56
C GLU A 165 3.71 -10.84 -2.39
N THR A 166 2.80 -9.86 -2.27
CA THR A 166 2.86 -8.63 -3.06
C THR A 166 3.72 -7.53 -2.43
N ALA A 167 4.12 -7.66 -1.17
CA ALA A 167 5.10 -6.77 -0.53
C ALA A 167 6.41 -6.67 -1.34
N ARG A 168 6.77 -7.75 -2.05
CA ARG A 168 7.96 -7.83 -2.92
C ARG A 168 7.98 -6.76 -4.02
N LEU A 169 6.82 -6.33 -4.53
CA LEU A 169 6.74 -5.33 -5.60
C LEU A 169 7.34 -4.00 -5.14
N PHE A 170 7.01 -3.58 -3.91
CA PHE A 170 7.60 -2.37 -3.33
C PHE A 170 9.08 -2.54 -2.98
N PHE A 171 9.48 -3.71 -2.50
CA PHE A 171 10.90 -3.97 -2.21
C PHE A 171 11.76 -4.04 -3.48
N ASP A 172 11.20 -4.53 -4.58
CA ASP A 172 11.82 -4.54 -5.90
C ASP A 172 12.04 -3.10 -6.40
N VAL A 173 11.00 -2.27 -6.36
CA VAL A 173 11.08 -0.83 -6.67
C VAL A 173 12.13 -0.11 -5.80
N ALA A 174 12.14 -0.36 -4.49
CA ALA A 174 13.13 0.23 -3.57
C ALA A 174 14.57 -0.21 -3.88
N ARG A 175 14.76 -1.46 -4.34
CA ARG A 175 16.09 -2.02 -4.60
C ARG A 175 16.64 -1.57 -5.95
N ASN A 176 15.81 -1.59 -6.99
CA ASN A 176 16.24 -1.49 -8.38
C ASN A 176 15.94 -0.12 -9.00
N GLY A 177 14.95 0.60 -8.49
CA GLY A 177 14.54 1.92 -8.99
C GLY A 177 15.68 2.94 -9.09
N PRO A 178 16.45 3.19 -8.00
CA PRO A 178 17.54 4.16 -8.03
C PRO A 178 18.63 3.84 -9.07
N GLY A 179 18.98 2.56 -9.19
CA GLY A 179 19.99 2.11 -10.16
C GLY A 179 19.50 2.23 -11.60
N HIS A 180 18.21 2.00 -11.85
CA HIS A 180 17.62 2.08 -13.18
C HIS A 180 17.61 3.51 -13.72
N VAL A 181 17.10 4.47 -12.95
CA VAL A 181 17.00 5.88 -13.39
C VAL A 181 18.38 6.53 -13.57
N GLY A 182 19.36 6.13 -12.76
CA GLY A 182 20.73 6.65 -12.88
C GLY A 182 21.45 6.20 -14.15
N VAL A 183 21.12 5.01 -14.67
CA VAL A 183 21.75 4.43 -15.88
C VAL A 183 20.96 4.77 -17.14
N HIS A 184 19.65 4.98 -17.03
CA HIS A 184 18.77 5.25 -18.17
C HIS A 184 18.03 6.58 -18.02
N PRO A 185 18.72 7.73 -18.10
CA PRO A 185 18.08 9.04 -17.98
C PRO A 185 17.00 9.29 -19.04
N ASN A 186 17.04 8.54 -20.16
CA ASN A 186 16.09 8.62 -21.26
C ASN A 186 15.04 7.48 -21.29
N ARG A 187 15.05 6.51 -20.35
CA ARG A 187 13.98 5.50 -20.21
C ARG A 187 13.01 5.90 -19.11
N SER A 188 11.72 5.68 -19.34
CA SER A 188 10.66 6.52 -18.79
C SER A 188 10.39 6.40 -17.29
N HIS A 189 10.80 5.32 -16.63
CA HIS A 189 10.69 5.08 -15.18
C HIS A 189 11.06 3.62 -14.86
N TYR A 190 11.33 3.31 -13.59
CA TYR A 190 11.33 1.94 -13.08
C TYR A 190 10.00 1.67 -12.37
N CYS A 191 9.39 0.51 -12.61
CA CYS A 191 8.14 0.16 -12.00
C CYS A 191 7.99 -1.33 -11.71
N ALA A 192 7.05 -1.62 -10.80
CA ALA A 192 6.45 -2.92 -10.61
C ALA A 192 4.92 -2.75 -10.66
N GLU A 193 4.18 -3.83 -10.88
CA GLU A 193 2.74 -3.74 -11.07
C GLU A 193 2.01 -4.84 -10.31
N PHE A 194 0.83 -4.49 -9.80
CA PHE A 194 -0.23 -5.45 -9.49
C PHE A 194 -1.05 -5.63 -10.76
N HIS A 195 -0.67 -6.59 -11.58
CA HIS A 195 -1.25 -6.78 -12.91
C HIS A 195 -2.43 -7.76 -12.86
N SER A 196 -3.43 -7.58 -13.73
CA SER A 196 -4.62 -8.46 -13.82
C SER A 196 -4.26 -9.93 -13.99
N ASN A 197 -3.17 -10.21 -14.71
CA ASN A 197 -2.63 -11.56 -14.93
C ASN A 197 -1.86 -12.17 -13.74
N ASP A 198 -1.64 -11.45 -12.64
CA ASP A 198 -0.85 -11.99 -11.52
C ASP A 198 -1.60 -13.02 -10.67
N GLY A 199 -2.93 -13.15 -10.86
CA GLY A 199 -3.79 -14.01 -10.07
C GLY A 199 -3.97 -13.56 -8.62
N VAL A 200 -3.75 -12.26 -8.34
CA VAL A 200 -3.88 -11.65 -7.00
C VAL A 200 -4.98 -10.58 -6.94
N LEU A 201 -5.60 -10.24 -8.06
CA LEU A 201 -6.67 -9.24 -8.14
C LEU A 201 -8.01 -9.94 -8.33
N GLY A 202 -8.95 -9.70 -7.41
CA GLY A 202 -10.34 -10.11 -7.52
C GLY A 202 -11.18 -8.97 -8.08
N ASN A 203 -11.96 -8.31 -7.22
CA ASN A 203 -12.64 -7.07 -7.58
C ASN A 203 -11.70 -5.88 -7.33
N ALA A 204 -10.69 -5.72 -8.17
CA ALA A 204 -9.64 -4.73 -8.00
C ALA A 204 -9.09 -4.24 -9.34
N ARG A 205 -8.75 -2.96 -9.41
CA ARG A 205 -8.01 -2.36 -10.54
C ARG A 205 -6.52 -2.64 -10.42
N GLU A 206 -5.82 -2.59 -11.54
CA GLU A 206 -4.37 -2.65 -11.57
C GLU A 206 -3.76 -1.46 -10.81
N ILE A 207 -2.61 -1.72 -10.19
CA ILE A 207 -1.84 -0.72 -9.48
C ILE A 207 -0.42 -0.73 -10.02
N HIS A 208 -0.04 0.35 -10.69
CA HIS A 208 1.33 0.61 -11.06
C HIS A 208 2.08 1.18 -9.85
N VAL A 209 3.29 0.69 -9.57
CA VAL A 209 4.15 1.18 -8.50
C VAL A 209 5.41 1.71 -9.15
N GLU A 210 5.55 3.03 -9.19
CA GLU A 210 6.52 3.72 -10.01
C GLU A 210 7.55 4.45 -9.16
N TYR A 211 8.83 4.19 -9.44
CA TYR A 211 9.94 4.87 -8.80
C TYR A 211 10.08 6.31 -9.32
N ARG A 212 10.20 7.27 -8.40
CA ARG A 212 10.53 8.67 -8.67
C ARG A 212 11.59 9.18 -7.71
N ASP A 213 12.66 9.75 -8.25
CA ASP A 213 13.75 10.39 -7.51
C ASP A 213 13.51 11.90 -7.29
N GLN A 214 12.74 12.54 -8.17
CA GLN A 214 12.42 13.96 -8.10
C GLN A 214 11.02 14.22 -7.55
N TRP A 215 10.95 15.07 -6.52
CA TRP A 215 9.72 15.41 -5.80
C TRP A 215 9.59 16.92 -5.65
N ALA A 216 8.36 17.41 -5.72
CA ALA A 216 8.08 18.81 -5.41
C ALA A 216 8.43 19.08 -3.93
N SER A 217 9.12 20.19 -3.70
CA SER A 217 9.52 20.69 -2.38
C SER A 217 8.38 21.37 -1.64
#